data_AF-A0A1I0TPP3-F1
#
_entry.id   AF-A0A1I0TPP3-F1
#
_cell.length_a   1.000
_cell.length_b   1.000
_cell.length_c   1.000
_cell.angle_alpha   90.00
_cell.angle_beta   90.00
_cell.angle_gamma   90.00
#
_symmetry.space_group_name_H-M   'P 1'
#
loop_
_entity.id
_entity.type
_entity.pdbx_description
1 polymer ?
#
loop_
_entity_poly.entity_id
_entity_poly.type
_entity_poly.pdbx_seq_one_letter_code
_entity_poly.pdbx_strand_id
1 'polypeptide(L)'
;MRIYNYELLKHLPYSMETIQLLTKIDEYKGKQDLYKKQSPQILETLKNVAIIQSTKSSNAIEGIVITDKRLKSIMAEQTLPMDRSEGEIAGYRNVLKLIHASYDAIPISPSIIKQLHRDLYEYVPSQGGEWKNQDNYISPKSVTKHLYNGRKPLIR
;
A
#
# COMPACT_ATOMS: atom_id res chain seq x y z
N MET A 1 -17.43 -22.21 5.50
CA MET A 1 -16.40 -21.25 5.97
C MET A 1 -15.09 -22.02 6.10
N ARG A 2 -14.02 -21.61 5.40
CA ARG A 2 -12.71 -22.27 5.55
C ARG A 2 -12.16 -21.93 6.94
N ILE A 3 -11.70 -22.94 7.67
CA ILE A 3 -11.03 -22.75 8.96
C ILE A 3 -9.56 -22.50 8.66
N TYR A 4 -9.08 -21.29 8.90
CA TYR A 4 -7.68 -20.94 8.78
C TYR A 4 -6.98 -21.19 10.11
N ASN A 5 -6.04 -22.13 10.15
CA ASN A 5 -5.23 -22.40 11.33
C ASN A 5 -3.93 -21.58 11.27
N TYR A 6 -3.85 -20.52 12.08
CA TYR A 6 -2.70 -19.64 12.15
C TYR A 6 -1.67 -20.05 13.22
N GLU A 7 -1.88 -21.14 13.95
CA GLU A 7 -0.93 -21.62 14.98
C GLU A 7 0.46 -21.91 14.39
N LEU A 8 0.50 -22.36 13.13
CA LEU A 8 1.75 -22.61 12.39
C LEU A 8 2.59 -21.34 12.18
N LEU A 9 1.97 -20.15 12.12
CA LEU A 9 2.70 -18.89 11.97
C LEU A 9 3.52 -18.54 13.21
N LYS A 10 3.10 -18.99 14.40
CA LYS A 10 3.80 -18.72 15.67
C LYS A 10 5.13 -19.46 15.77
N HIS A 11 5.30 -20.54 15.01
CA HIS A 11 6.49 -21.38 15.01
C HIS A 11 7.30 -21.25 13.73
N LEU A 12 7.00 -20.25 12.89
CA LEU A 12 7.75 -20.02 11.67
C LEU A 12 9.18 -19.60 12.04
N PRO A 13 10.21 -20.39 11.70
CA PRO A 13 11.58 -20.02 12.04
C PRO A 13 11.99 -18.80 11.22
N TYR A 14 12.51 -17.77 11.89
CA TYR A 14 13.09 -16.62 11.21
C TYR A 14 14.50 -16.96 10.75
N SER A 15 14.78 -16.74 9.46
CA SER A 15 16.13 -16.89 8.94
C SER A 15 17.06 -15.83 9.54
N MET A 16 18.36 -16.12 9.60
CA MET A 16 19.36 -15.13 10.00
C MET A 16 19.33 -13.88 9.12
N GLU A 17 19.00 -14.03 7.83
CA GLU A 17 18.79 -12.91 6.92
C GLU A 17 17.62 -12.01 7.37
N THR A 18 16.50 -12.60 7.79
CA THR A 18 15.36 -11.84 8.33
C THR A 18 15.76 -11.05 9.57
N ILE A 19 16.50 -11.68 10.48
CA ILE A 19 17.00 -11.02 11.69
C ILE A 19 17.93 -9.86 11.34
N GLN A 20 18.85 -10.04 10.38
CA GLN A 20 19.74 -8.97 9.92
C GLN A 20 18.97 -7.79 9.32
N LEU A 21 17.91 -8.05 8.56
CA LEU A 21 17.04 -7.01 8.00
C LEU A 21 16.30 -6.24 9.11
N LEU A 22 15.75 -6.95 10.09
CA LEU A 22 15.10 -6.33 11.25
C LEU A 22 16.06 -5.41 12.02
N THR A 23 17.27 -5.89 12.33
CA THR A 23 18.29 -5.09 13.01
C THR A 23 18.63 -3.82 12.24
N LYS A 24 18.77 -3.91 10.91
CA LYS A 24 19.00 -2.72 10.06
C LYS A 24 17.84 -1.74 10.11
N ILE A 25 16.60 -2.24 10.05
CA ILE A 25 15.39 -1.39 10.15
C ILE A 25 15.38 -0.63 11.48
N ASP A 26 15.67 -1.29 12.59
CA ASP A 26 15.70 -0.65 13.91
C ASP A 26 16.84 0.38 14.05
N GLU A 27 18.02 0.11 13.48
CA GLU A 27 19.10 1.10 13.43
C GLU A 27 18.68 2.37 12.67
N TYR A 28 18.02 2.22 11.52
CA TYR A 28 17.51 3.36 10.74
C TYR A 28 16.35 4.08 11.44
N LYS A 29 15.48 3.37 12.17
CA LYS A 29 14.44 4.00 13.00
C LYS A 29 15.05 4.87 14.09
N GLY A 30 16.10 4.39 14.78
CA GLY A 30 16.82 5.19 15.76
C GLY A 30 17.45 6.46 15.16
N LYS A 31 18.05 6.36 13.97
CA LYS A 31 18.56 7.54 13.23
C LYS A 31 17.43 8.50 12.84
N GLN A 32 16.25 7.99 12.46
CA GLN A 32 15.10 8.82 12.09
C GLN A 32 14.61 9.69 13.26
N ASP A 33 14.63 9.18 14.49
CA ASP A 33 14.19 9.93 15.67
C ASP A 33 15.06 11.17 15.95
N LEU A 34 16.33 11.14 15.54
CA LEU A 34 17.20 12.32 15.57
C LEU A 34 16.75 13.38 14.55
N TYR A 35 16.44 12.96 13.32
CA TYR A 35 15.96 13.86 12.27
C TYR A 35 14.61 14.51 12.61
N LYS A 36 13.71 13.79 13.30
CA LYS A 36 12.46 14.36 13.81
C LYS A 36 12.70 15.58 14.71
N LYS A 37 13.79 15.56 15.49
CA LYS A 37 14.16 16.64 16.42
C LYS A 37 14.95 17.76 15.73
N GLN A 38 15.90 17.40 14.87
CA GLN A 38 16.89 18.35 14.33
C GLN A 38 16.51 18.95 12.98
N SER A 39 15.71 18.26 12.16
CA SER A 39 15.40 18.70 10.79
C SER A 39 13.98 18.27 10.35
N PRO A 40 12.94 18.68 11.08
CA PRO A 40 11.57 18.25 10.80
C PRO A 40 11.09 18.66 9.40
N GLN A 41 11.54 19.80 8.85
CA GLN A 41 11.15 20.25 7.52
C GLN A 41 11.67 19.33 6.39
N ILE A 42 12.89 18.79 6.56
CA ILE A 42 13.46 17.82 5.61
C ILE A 42 12.65 16.54 5.64
N LEU A 43 12.32 16.06 6.85
CA LEU A 43 11.53 14.85 7.02
C LEU A 43 10.12 15.01 6.43
N GLU A 44 9.50 16.17 6.60
CA GLU A 44 8.20 16.48 6.00
C GLU A 44 8.26 16.46 4.47
N THR A 45 9.32 17.02 3.89
CA THR A 45 9.54 17.00 2.43
C THR A 45 9.71 15.58 1.92
N LEU A 46 10.53 14.77 2.61
CA LEU A 46 10.73 13.35 2.27
C LEU A 46 9.44 12.53 2.37
N LYS A 47 8.62 12.79 3.40
CA LYS A 47 7.30 12.16 3.58
C LYS A 47 6.39 12.48 2.40
N ASN A 48 6.33 13.74 1.97
CA ASN A 48 5.50 14.15 0.83
C ASN A 48 5.96 13.49 -0.48
N VAL A 49 7.26 13.38 -0.70
CA VAL A 49 7.81 12.63 -1.85
C VAL A 49 7.44 11.15 -1.76
N ALA A 50 7.60 10.52 -0.59
CA ALA A 50 7.29 9.11 -0.38
C ALA A 50 5.81 8.80 -0.62
N ILE A 51 4.88 9.68 -0.20
CA ILE A 51 3.44 9.57 -0.46
C ILE A 51 3.16 9.58 -1.97
N ILE A 52 3.73 10.52 -2.71
CA ILE A 52 3.54 10.61 -4.18
C ILE A 52 4.07 9.34 -4.88
N GLN A 53 5.27 8.88 -4.48
CA GLN A 53 5.86 7.68 -5.06
C GLN A 53 5.07 6.42 -4.70
N SER A 54 4.59 6.31 -3.46
CA SER A 54 3.75 5.19 -3.02
C SER A 54 2.48 5.10 -3.85
N THR A 55 1.77 6.21 -4.04
CA THR A 55 0.58 6.26 -4.91
C THR A 55 0.94 5.85 -6.35
N LYS A 56 1.99 6.42 -6.93
CA LYS A 56 2.42 6.10 -8.30
C LYS A 56 2.72 4.61 -8.48
N SER A 57 3.55 4.06 -7.61
CA SER A 57 4.00 2.67 -7.70
C SER A 57 2.87 1.68 -7.43
N SER A 58 1.99 1.97 -6.48
CA SER A 58 0.87 1.06 -6.13
C SER A 58 -0.13 0.97 -7.27
N ASN A 59 -0.55 2.11 -7.83
CA ASN A 59 -1.44 2.13 -8.99
C ASN A 59 -0.77 1.54 -10.25
N ALA A 60 0.55 1.70 -10.42
CA ALA A 60 1.27 1.11 -11.54
C ALA A 60 1.31 -0.43 -11.51
N ILE A 61 1.30 -1.05 -10.32
CA ILE A 61 1.20 -2.52 -10.17
C ILE A 61 -0.15 -3.03 -10.70
N GLU A 62 -1.20 -2.24 -10.53
CA GLU A 62 -2.55 -2.50 -11.07
C GLU A 62 -2.69 -2.12 -12.56
N GLY A 63 -1.60 -1.67 -13.19
CA GLY A 63 -1.57 -1.29 -14.61
C GLY A 63 -2.03 0.15 -14.89
N ILE A 64 -2.23 0.97 -13.86
CA ILE A 64 -2.62 2.38 -14.01
C ILE A 64 -1.36 3.25 -14.14
N VAL A 65 -1.21 3.88 -15.30
CA VAL A 65 -0.06 4.74 -15.61
C VAL A 65 -0.55 6.09 -16.12
N ILE A 66 -0.12 7.18 -15.48
CA ILE A 66 -0.36 8.57 -15.89
C ILE A 66 0.94 9.37 -15.92
N THR A 67 0.92 10.54 -16.55
CA THR A 67 2.10 11.43 -16.59
C THR A 67 2.41 12.03 -15.22
N ASP A 68 3.69 12.32 -14.95
CA ASP A 68 4.09 12.94 -13.67
C ASP A 68 3.45 14.30 -13.43
N LYS A 69 3.24 15.09 -14.49
CA LYS A 69 2.53 16.37 -14.40
C LYS A 69 1.09 16.14 -13.91
N ARG A 70 0.39 15.16 -14.50
CA ARG A 70 -0.99 14.84 -14.12
C ARG A 70 -1.06 14.28 -12.71
N LEU A 71 -0.17 13.36 -12.35
CA LEU A 71 -0.07 12.80 -11.01
C LEU A 71 0.13 13.91 -9.97
N LYS A 72 1.05 14.85 -10.19
CA LYS A 72 1.27 15.97 -9.27
C LYS A 72 0.02 16.84 -9.09
N SER A 73 -0.71 17.14 -10.17
CA SER A 73 -1.97 17.90 -10.07
C SER A 73 -3.05 17.17 -9.27
N ILE A 74 -3.16 15.84 -9.45
CA ILE A 74 -4.06 15.02 -8.63
C ILE A 74 -3.58 15.01 -7.18
N MET A 75 -2.30 14.72 -6.92
CA MET A 75 -1.75 14.67 -5.56
C MET A 75 -1.89 16.00 -4.80
N ALA A 76 -1.88 17.14 -5.51
CA ALA A 76 -2.05 18.47 -4.95
C ALA A 76 -3.52 18.93 -4.82
N GLU A 77 -4.50 18.07 -5.15
CA GLU A 77 -5.94 18.39 -5.13
C GLU A 77 -6.33 19.59 -6.03
N GLN A 78 -5.52 19.89 -7.04
CA GLN A 78 -5.71 21.06 -7.92
C GLN A 78 -6.68 20.78 -9.09
N THR A 79 -7.03 19.52 -9.30
CA THR A 79 -7.88 19.09 -10.41
C THR A 79 -8.74 17.92 -10.01
N LEU A 80 -9.94 17.83 -10.58
CA LEU A 80 -10.77 16.64 -10.47
C LEU A 80 -10.24 15.51 -11.37
N PRO A 81 -10.42 14.23 -10.97
CA PRO A 81 -10.16 13.09 -11.84
C PRO A 81 -10.99 13.16 -13.12
N MET A 82 -10.38 12.84 -14.26
CA MET A 82 -11.03 12.87 -15.57
C MET A 82 -11.59 11.51 -15.98
N ASP A 83 -10.98 10.43 -15.50
CA ASP A 83 -11.36 9.07 -15.82
C ASP A 83 -11.28 8.17 -14.59
N ARG A 84 -11.64 6.90 -14.77
CA ARG A 84 -11.61 5.89 -13.71
C ARG A 84 -10.20 5.73 -13.13
N SER A 85 -9.17 5.69 -13.95
CA SER A 85 -7.78 5.47 -13.52
C SER A 85 -7.30 6.59 -12.59
N GLU A 86 -7.60 7.84 -12.94
CA GLU A 86 -7.33 8.98 -12.10
C GLU A 86 -8.20 9.00 -10.84
N GLY A 87 -9.43 8.50 -10.93
CA GLY A 87 -10.32 8.33 -9.79
C GLY A 87 -9.74 7.36 -8.76
N GLU A 88 -9.18 6.23 -9.21
CA GLU A 88 -8.50 5.26 -8.34
C GLU A 88 -7.26 5.88 -7.68
N ILE A 89 -6.48 6.71 -8.40
CA ILE A 89 -5.36 7.46 -7.83
C ILE A 89 -5.82 8.47 -6.77
N ALA A 90 -6.90 9.20 -7.03
CA ALA A 90 -7.43 10.22 -6.12
C ALA A 90 -8.02 9.61 -4.84
N GLY A 91 -8.72 8.48 -4.95
CA GLY A 91 -9.22 7.73 -3.80
C GLY A 91 -8.08 7.17 -2.95
N TYR A 92 -7.05 6.59 -3.60
CA TYR A 92 -5.84 6.13 -2.91
C TYR A 92 -5.13 7.26 -2.16
N ARG A 93 -4.95 8.42 -2.81
CA ARG A 93 -4.39 9.62 -2.19
C ARG A 93 -5.16 10.00 -0.93
N ASN A 94 -6.49 10.07 -0.98
CA ASN A 94 -7.33 10.49 0.16
C ASN A 94 -7.17 9.54 1.35
N VAL A 95 -7.25 8.23 1.09
CA VAL A 95 -7.08 7.20 2.13
C VAL A 95 -5.68 7.22 2.72
N LEU A 96 -4.64 7.33 1.89
CA LEU A 96 -3.26 7.40 2.37
C LEU A 96 -3.01 8.66 3.19
N LYS A 97 -3.58 9.81 2.79
CA LYS A 97 -3.54 11.06 3.55
C LYS A 97 -4.21 10.92 4.92
N LEU A 98 -5.40 10.29 4.98
CA LEU A 98 -6.10 10.00 6.23
C LEU A 98 -5.25 9.13 7.16
N ILE A 99 -4.68 8.04 6.65
CA ILE A 99 -3.80 7.15 7.42
C ILE A 99 -2.60 7.94 7.96
N HIS A 100 -1.90 8.69 7.13
CA HIS A 100 -0.74 9.46 7.60
C HIS A 100 -1.09 10.56 8.63
N ALA A 101 -2.27 11.17 8.53
CA ALA A 101 -2.69 12.22 9.44
C ALA A 101 -3.18 11.68 10.79
N SER A 102 -3.65 10.43 10.85
CA SER A 102 -4.42 9.94 12.00
C SER A 102 -4.22 8.46 12.33
N TYR A 103 -3.11 7.84 11.93
CA TYR A 103 -2.87 6.39 12.12
C TYR A 103 -3.06 5.93 13.57
N ASP A 104 -2.63 6.73 14.56
CA ASP A 104 -2.78 6.40 15.99
C ASP A 104 -4.26 6.28 16.43
N ALA A 105 -5.17 6.93 15.70
CA ALA A 105 -6.61 6.95 15.98
C ALA A 105 -7.42 5.99 15.09
N ILE A 106 -6.76 5.21 14.21
CA ILE A 106 -7.42 4.28 13.28
C ILE A 106 -7.21 2.83 13.78
N PRO A 107 -8.10 2.30 14.63
CA PRO A 107 -7.98 0.92 15.09
C PRO A 107 -8.21 -0.06 13.94
N ILE A 108 -7.41 -1.12 13.89
CA ILE A 108 -7.58 -2.17 12.89
C ILE A 108 -8.82 -3.00 13.24
N SER A 109 -9.90 -2.80 12.48
CA SER A 109 -11.14 -3.55 12.61
C SER A 109 -11.80 -3.75 11.24
N PRO A 110 -12.65 -4.79 11.08
CA PRO A 110 -13.34 -5.03 9.82
C PRO A 110 -14.18 -3.84 9.34
N SER A 111 -14.81 -3.09 10.24
CA SER A 111 -15.60 -1.90 9.89
C SER A 111 -14.73 -0.78 9.36
N ILE A 112 -13.58 -0.52 10.00
CA ILE A 112 -12.62 0.49 9.54
C ILE A 112 -12.02 0.10 8.19
N ILE A 113 -11.66 -1.18 7.99
CA ILE A 113 -11.14 -1.66 6.70
C ILE A 113 -12.18 -1.45 5.59
N LYS A 114 -13.45 -1.76 5.87
CA LYS A 114 -14.56 -1.48 4.93
C LYS A 114 -14.71 0.01 4.66
N GLN A 115 -14.66 0.85 5.68
CA GLN A 115 -14.71 2.30 5.50
C GLN A 115 -13.58 2.79 4.58
N LEU A 116 -12.33 2.43 4.87
CA LEU A 116 -11.20 2.81 4.01
C LEU A 116 -11.37 2.26 2.59
N HIS A 117 -11.87 1.03 2.44
CA HIS A 117 -12.18 0.45 1.14
C HIS A 117 -13.28 1.20 0.39
N ARG A 118 -14.30 1.73 1.07
CA ARG A 118 -15.31 2.61 0.46
C ARG A 118 -14.68 3.93 0.01
N ASP A 119 -13.86 4.52 0.86
CA ASP A 119 -13.24 5.82 0.60
C ASP A 119 -12.20 5.73 -0.54
N LEU A 120 -11.55 4.57 -0.74
CA LEU A 120 -10.75 4.28 -1.94
C LEU A 120 -11.56 4.41 -3.24
N TYR A 121 -12.86 4.15 -3.19
CA TYR A 121 -13.75 4.11 -4.35
C TYR A 121 -14.51 5.44 -4.56
N GLU A 122 -14.21 6.50 -3.79
CA GLU A 122 -14.92 7.78 -3.79
C GLU A 122 -15.10 8.40 -5.20
N TYR A 123 -14.11 8.24 -6.08
CA TYR A 123 -14.09 8.84 -7.42
C TYR A 123 -14.26 7.80 -8.55
N VAL A 124 -14.70 6.58 -8.25
CA VAL A 124 -14.96 5.57 -9.27
C VAL A 124 -16.42 5.11 -9.24
N PRO A 125 -16.99 4.67 -10.38
CA PRO A 125 -18.39 4.24 -10.42
C PRO A 125 -18.69 2.96 -9.63
N SER A 126 -17.67 2.19 -9.27
CA SER A 126 -17.82 0.92 -8.55
C SER A 126 -18.05 1.17 -7.06
N GLN A 127 -18.80 0.26 -6.41
CA GLN A 127 -19.08 0.39 -4.98
C GLN A 127 -17.97 -0.26 -4.15
N GLY A 128 -17.35 0.53 -3.27
CA GLY A 128 -16.46 0.05 -2.21
C GLY A 128 -17.20 -0.23 -0.91
N GLY A 129 -16.47 -0.72 0.10
CA GLY A 129 -16.98 -0.90 1.47
C GLY A 129 -17.63 -2.24 1.81
N GLU A 130 -17.67 -3.18 0.88
CA GLU A 130 -18.17 -4.52 1.14
C GLU A 130 -17.10 -5.59 0.94
N TRP A 131 -17.25 -6.71 1.66
CA TRP A 131 -16.48 -7.89 1.35
C TRP A 131 -17.01 -8.51 0.07
N LYS A 132 -16.11 -9.07 -0.75
CA LYS A 132 -16.52 -9.83 -1.92
C LYS A 132 -17.41 -11.01 -1.49
N ASN A 133 -18.50 -11.21 -2.22
CA ASN A 133 -19.45 -12.30 -2.01
C ASN A 133 -19.20 -13.51 -2.94
N GLN A 134 -18.18 -13.40 -3.80
CA GLN A 134 -17.74 -14.44 -4.74
C GLN A 134 -16.22 -14.61 -4.65
N ASP A 135 -15.74 -15.83 -4.86
CA ASP A 135 -14.32 -16.14 -4.88
C ASP A 135 -13.66 -15.49 -6.11
N ASN A 136 -12.48 -14.86 -5.92
CA ASN A 136 -11.67 -14.42 -7.05
C ASN A 136 -10.86 -15.60 -7.58
N TYR A 137 -10.99 -15.89 -8.87
CA TYR A 137 -10.05 -16.78 -9.54
C TYR A 137 -8.76 -16.03 -9.84
N ILE A 138 -7.70 -16.28 -9.06
CA ILE A 138 -6.37 -15.70 -9.31
C ILE A 138 -5.73 -16.52 -10.43
N SER A 139 -5.68 -15.97 -11.65
CA SER A 139 -4.93 -16.58 -12.74
C SER A 139 -3.42 -16.30 -12.56
N PRO A 140 -2.51 -17.26 -12.86
CA PRO A 140 -1.06 -17.08 -12.71
C PRO A 140 -0.46 -15.90 -13.50
N LYS A 141 -1.23 -15.31 -14.43
CA LYS A 141 -0.79 -14.17 -15.25
C LYS A 141 -0.59 -12.88 -14.45
N SER A 142 -1.17 -12.77 -13.24
CA SER A 142 -1.04 -11.55 -12.42
C SER A 142 0.15 -11.57 -11.44
N VAL A 143 0.75 -12.74 -11.18
CA VAL A 143 1.86 -12.87 -10.22
C VAL A 143 3.23 -13.01 -10.93
N THR A 144 3.24 -13.28 -12.23
CA THR A 144 4.41 -13.87 -12.89
C THR A 144 4.85 -13.11 -14.13
N LYS A 145 5.30 -11.85 -13.98
CA LYS A 145 6.16 -11.24 -15.02
C LYS A 145 7.45 -10.59 -14.51
N HIS A 146 7.64 -10.47 -13.19
CA HIS A 146 8.83 -9.77 -12.66
C HIS A 146 9.74 -10.60 -11.74
N LEU A 147 9.43 -11.85 -11.38
CA LEU A 147 10.25 -12.60 -10.40
C LEU A 147 10.56 -14.08 -10.72
N TYR A 148 10.29 -14.60 -11.92
CA TYR A 148 10.68 -15.98 -12.27
C TYR A 148 11.47 -16.05 -13.57
N ASN A 149 12.78 -15.80 -13.48
CA ASN A 149 13.73 -16.38 -14.43
C ASN A 149 13.92 -17.87 -14.12
N GLY A 150 13.04 -18.70 -14.68
CA GLY A 150 13.45 -19.98 -15.26
C GLY A 150 13.91 -21.14 -14.36
N ARG A 151 13.52 -21.24 -13.08
CA ARG A 151 13.70 -22.50 -12.34
C ARG A 151 12.40 -22.95 -11.67
N LYS A 152 11.83 -24.04 -12.19
CA LYS A 152 10.70 -24.77 -11.57
C LYS A 152 11.17 -25.39 -10.24
N PRO A 153 10.48 -25.20 -9.11
CA PRO A 153 10.66 -26.09 -7.97
C PRO A 153 9.91 -27.40 -8.26
N LEU A 154 10.66 -28.50 -8.21
CA LEU A 154 10.12 -29.85 -8.05
C LEU A 154 9.57 -29.94 -6.63
N ILE A 155 8.28 -30.22 -6.49
CA ILE A 155 7.72 -30.73 -5.24
C ILE A 155 6.94 -31.99 -5.61
N ARG A 156 7.43 -33.12 -5.10
CA ARG A 156 6.70 -34.38 -4.97
C ARG A 156 5.76 -34.28 -3.79
#